data_AF-A0A4R5M8F2-F1
#
_entry.id   AF-A0A4R5M8F2-F1
#
_cell.length_a   1.000
_cell.length_b   1.000
_cell.length_c   1.000
_cell.angle_alpha   90.00
_cell.angle_beta   90.00
_cell.angle_gamma   90.00
#
_symmetry.space_group_name_H-M   'P 1'
#
loop_
_entity.id
_entity.type
_entity.pdbx_description
1 polymer ?
#
loop_
_entity_poly.entity_id
_entity_poly.type
_entity_poly.pdbx_seq_one_letter_code
_entity_poly.pdbx_strand_id
1 'polypeptide(L)'
;MLYLTDKEIPYYKTGFWTQRWNHCEGCKPVSVQGISFDKPPPPLPKPPKEQSAQQKEVIKVPPFDIQEIPDAMRLEGMPIAAKLMKRWFAGVLNYAPTDDDLAAEINQNGKPYPPSMYDTTTIKMDWVLRFKRAEEKYLKLLSNQIYGNKAIDVLRDILTPYRDAISPFDTWSVCRNSMSILHRHFQFQFASVGSSLSQKIDDFIESQFQRNGVPDDLTGALGSFNFYAAPADVKLEYIKGEAVVSSVSVYIKDSYDFTDKPGSVSQYLGHWSSKGVIVVPYNGLVGQLNVPSLYLPYPVARGDMRVKGNIYYPVHNSDFRQWAIKHQRGGDFIIFSDRKRCRLRTPIRIKL
;
A
#
# COMPACT_ATOMS: atom_id res chain seq x y z
N MET A 1 4.03 38.30 9.92
CA MET A 1 3.93 37.65 8.60
C MET A 1 4.70 36.34 8.69
N LEU A 2 4.03 35.20 8.43
CA LEU A 2 4.53 33.83 8.68
C LEU A 2 4.85 33.07 7.38
N TYR A 3 4.86 33.75 6.24
CA TYR A 3 5.07 33.13 4.94
C TYR A 3 6.57 33.04 4.62
N LEU A 4 7.02 31.88 4.14
CA LEU A 4 8.40 31.68 3.68
C LEU A 4 8.67 32.43 2.38
N THR A 5 7.62 32.65 1.57
CA THR A 5 7.61 33.49 0.37
C THR A 5 6.21 34.11 0.21
N ASP A 6 6.12 35.31 -0.36
CA ASP A 6 4.82 35.92 -0.68
C ASP A 6 4.17 35.34 -1.95
N LYS A 7 4.84 34.40 -2.62
CA LYS A 7 4.38 33.80 -3.88
C LYS A 7 3.45 32.64 -3.61
N GLU A 8 2.29 32.69 -4.26
CA GLU A 8 1.37 31.55 -4.32
C GLU A 8 1.97 30.43 -5.18
N ILE A 9 1.72 29.19 -4.77
CA ILE A 9 2.17 28.00 -5.47
C ILE A 9 0.98 27.13 -5.89
N PRO A 10 1.09 26.43 -7.04
CA PRO A 10 0.05 25.51 -7.48
C PRO A 10 0.01 24.26 -6.60
N TYR A 11 -1.16 23.66 -6.54
CA TYR A 11 -1.39 22.40 -5.85
C TYR A 11 -2.54 21.64 -6.52
N TYR A 12 -2.73 20.41 -6.10
CA TYR A 12 -3.84 19.58 -6.58
C TYR A 12 -4.68 19.05 -5.42
N LYS A 13 -5.98 18.91 -5.65
CA LYS A 13 -6.94 18.32 -4.69
C LYS A 13 -8.10 17.62 -5.41
N THR A 14 -8.81 16.72 -4.73
CA THR A 14 -10.11 16.21 -5.20
C THR A 14 -11.22 17.27 -5.07
N GLY A 15 -12.27 17.11 -5.87
CA GLY A 15 -13.54 17.81 -5.67
C GLY A 15 -14.53 16.93 -4.91
N PHE A 16 -15.37 17.50 -4.05
CA PHE A 16 -16.38 16.76 -3.29
C PHE A 16 -17.33 15.93 -4.17
N TRP A 17 -17.62 16.40 -5.40
CA TRP A 17 -18.52 15.74 -6.35
C TRP A 17 -17.80 14.88 -7.41
N THR A 18 -16.48 15.00 -7.52
CA THR A 18 -15.70 14.29 -8.53
C THR A 18 -14.45 13.70 -7.91
N GLN A 19 -14.26 12.38 -8.00
CA GLN A 19 -13.01 11.70 -7.63
C GLN A 19 -11.85 12.00 -8.59
N ARG A 20 -11.93 13.11 -9.35
CA ARG A 20 -10.86 13.64 -10.18
C ARG A 20 -10.16 14.73 -9.41
N TRP A 21 -8.84 14.67 -9.39
CA TRP A 21 -8.04 15.76 -8.84
C TRP A 21 -7.87 16.86 -9.87
N ASN A 22 -7.94 18.09 -9.39
CA ASN A 22 -7.94 19.28 -10.23
C ASN A 22 -6.77 20.18 -9.87
N HIS A 23 -6.16 20.76 -10.90
CA HIS A 23 -5.17 21.83 -10.72
C HIS A 23 -5.83 23.01 -10.00
N CYS A 24 -5.14 23.52 -8.98
CA CYS A 24 -5.59 24.64 -8.17
C CYS A 24 -4.43 25.60 -7.91
N GLU A 25 -4.76 26.87 -7.77
CA GLU A 25 -3.81 27.93 -7.40
C GLU A 25 -4.08 28.45 -5.99
N GLY A 26 -3.10 29.12 -5.40
CA GLY A 26 -3.29 29.90 -4.18
C GLY A 26 -2.87 29.23 -2.86
N CYS A 27 -2.06 28.17 -2.90
CA CYS A 27 -1.38 27.69 -1.69
C CYS A 27 -0.22 28.63 -1.32
N LYS A 28 0.02 28.87 -0.03
CA LYS A 28 1.15 29.69 0.44
C LYS A 28 2.05 28.90 1.38
N PRO A 29 3.38 28.84 1.16
CA PRO A 29 4.32 28.24 2.10
C PRO A 29 4.31 28.96 3.46
N VAL A 30 4.22 28.21 4.56
CA VAL A 30 4.15 28.79 5.91
C VAL A 30 5.21 28.21 6.84
N SER A 31 5.69 29.03 7.77
CA SER A 31 6.58 28.61 8.85
C SER A 31 5.76 28.32 10.11
N VAL A 32 5.47 27.04 10.37
CA VAL A 32 4.74 26.59 11.58
C VAL A 32 5.46 25.39 12.20
N GLN A 33 5.16 25.10 13.47
CA GLN A 33 5.60 23.84 14.08
C GLN A 33 5.15 22.66 13.21
N GLY A 34 6.04 21.68 13.02
CA GLY A 34 5.84 20.54 12.13
C GLY A 34 4.69 19.61 12.54
N ILE A 35 4.61 18.45 11.88
CA ILE A 35 3.63 17.42 12.19
C ILE A 35 3.77 17.01 13.66
N SER A 36 2.66 16.93 14.38
CA SER A 36 2.68 16.44 15.76
C SER A 36 2.63 14.92 15.77
N PHE A 37 3.42 14.36 16.70
CA PHE A 37 3.44 12.94 17.02
C PHE A 37 3.04 12.72 18.48
N ASP A 38 2.26 13.62 19.09
CA ASP A 38 2.09 13.64 20.55
C ASP A 38 0.80 12.99 21.01
N LYS A 39 -0.16 12.72 20.11
CA LYS A 39 -1.38 12.02 20.51
C LYS A 39 -1.05 10.57 20.88
N PRO A 40 -1.58 10.08 22.01
CA PRO A 40 -1.38 8.69 22.40
C PRO A 40 -1.99 7.76 21.35
N PRO A 41 -1.34 6.62 21.07
CA PRO A 41 -1.76 5.67 20.05
C PRO A 41 -3.09 4.96 20.43
N PRO A 42 -3.88 4.40 19.46
CA PRO A 42 -5.21 3.83 19.72
C PRO A 42 -5.19 2.68 20.76
N PRO A 43 -6.10 2.58 21.73
CA PRO A 43 -5.97 1.60 22.83
C PRO A 43 -5.93 0.13 22.36
N LEU A 44 -5.04 -0.68 22.96
CA LEU A 44 -5.07 -2.16 22.91
C LEU A 44 -6.20 -2.69 23.84
N PRO A 45 -6.63 -3.97 23.75
CA PRO A 45 -7.40 -4.60 24.83
C PRO A 45 -6.65 -4.49 26.18
N LYS A 46 -7.33 -4.04 27.24
CA LYS A 46 -6.81 -3.43 28.52
C LYS A 46 -6.27 -4.46 29.57
N PRO A 47 -5.45 -4.08 30.61
CA PRO A 47 -5.47 -2.83 31.45
C PRO A 47 -4.07 -2.28 31.91
N PRO A 48 -3.95 -1.40 32.94
CA PRO A 48 -4.27 0.04 33.07
C PRO A 48 -3.04 1.01 33.00
N LYS A 49 -3.30 2.34 33.02
CA LYS A 49 -2.48 3.49 32.54
C LYS A 49 -1.79 4.32 33.64
N GLU A 50 -0.81 5.15 33.24
CA GLU A 50 -0.44 6.44 33.89
C GLU A 50 -0.02 7.55 32.87
N GLN A 51 -0.07 8.83 33.30
CA GLN A 51 -0.14 10.11 32.53
C GLN A 51 1.11 11.01 32.74
N SER A 52 1.74 11.64 31.73
CA SER A 52 1.52 12.98 31.08
C SER A 52 2.63 14.02 31.40
N ALA A 53 2.94 14.94 30.47
CA ALA A 53 3.30 16.35 30.74
C ALA A 53 3.36 17.20 29.43
N GLN A 54 3.00 18.49 29.51
CA GLN A 54 2.84 19.48 28.42
C GLN A 54 4.04 20.45 28.29
N GLN A 55 4.23 21.09 27.12
CA GLN A 55 5.11 22.25 26.93
C GLN A 55 4.51 23.39 26.06
N LYS A 56 5.16 24.56 26.21
CA LYS A 56 4.82 26.00 26.02
C LYS A 56 4.23 26.51 24.70
N GLU A 57 3.56 27.66 24.80
CA GLU A 57 2.78 28.37 23.78
C GLU A 57 3.59 29.04 22.65
N VAL A 58 3.53 28.43 21.48
CA VAL A 58 3.58 29.10 20.17
C VAL A 58 2.12 29.29 19.74
N ILE A 59 1.78 30.31 18.94
CA ILE A 59 0.40 30.58 18.46
C ILE A 59 -0.29 29.25 18.09
N LYS A 60 -1.25 28.83 18.94
CA LYS A 60 -1.84 27.49 18.95
C LYS A 60 -2.80 27.31 17.78
N VAL A 61 -2.29 27.15 16.57
CA VAL A 61 -3.02 26.36 15.58
C VAL A 61 -2.89 24.90 16.05
N PRO A 62 -3.99 24.16 16.32
CA PRO A 62 -3.87 22.77 16.71
C PRO A 62 -3.07 22.03 15.65
N PRO A 63 -1.90 21.46 16.00
CA PRO A 63 -1.05 20.82 15.00
C PRO A 63 -1.80 19.63 14.41
N PHE A 64 -1.57 19.38 13.12
CA PHE A 64 -2.02 18.16 12.49
C PHE A 64 -1.23 17.00 13.08
N ASP A 65 -1.92 16.09 13.77
CA ASP A 65 -1.30 14.84 14.20
C ASP A 65 -1.40 13.82 13.08
N ILE A 66 -0.34 13.06 12.83
CA ILE A 66 -0.29 12.06 11.76
C ILE A 66 -1.43 11.01 11.88
N GLN A 67 -1.97 10.79 13.09
CA GLN A 67 -3.11 9.90 13.32
C GLN A 67 -4.45 10.49 12.82
N GLU A 68 -4.49 11.73 12.33
CA GLU A 68 -5.66 12.31 11.65
C GLU A 68 -5.74 11.89 10.17
N ILE A 69 -4.66 11.32 9.59
CA ILE A 69 -4.63 10.83 8.19
C ILE A 69 -5.78 9.87 7.86
N PRO A 70 -6.12 8.86 8.69
CA PRO A 70 -7.20 7.96 8.34
C PRO A 70 -8.58 8.62 8.26
N ASP A 71 -8.81 9.70 9.01
CA ASP A 71 -10.08 10.43 8.93
C ASP A 71 -10.09 11.33 7.68
N ALA A 72 -8.95 11.95 7.35
CA ALA A 72 -8.74 12.66 6.08
C ALA A 72 -8.93 11.73 4.87
N MET A 73 -8.41 10.50 4.91
CA MET A 73 -8.60 9.49 3.87
C MET A 73 -10.09 9.18 3.62
N ARG A 74 -10.92 9.13 4.67
CA ARG A 74 -12.38 8.92 4.48
C ARG A 74 -13.05 10.12 3.81
N LEU A 75 -12.63 11.34 4.13
CA LEU A 75 -13.13 12.55 3.47
C LEU A 75 -12.79 12.56 1.98
N GLU A 76 -11.65 11.98 1.62
CA GLU A 76 -11.18 11.81 0.24
C GLU A 76 -11.79 10.60 -0.48
N GLY A 77 -12.78 9.94 0.13
CA GLY A 77 -13.43 8.77 -0.46
C GLY A 77 -12.57 7.51 -0.48
N MET A 78 -11.59 7.39 0.43
CA MET A 78 -10.70 6.24 0.59
C MET A 78 -10.95 5.45 1.90
N PRO A 79 -12.13 4.85 2.10
CA PRO A 79 -12.47 4.17 3.35
C PRO A 79 -11.67 2.88 3.61
N ILE A 80 -11.26 2.13 2.59
CA ILE A 80 -10.44 0.92 2.76
C ILE A 80 -9.00 1.30 3.09
N ALA A 81 -8.43 2.29 2.40
CA ALA A 81 -7.13 2.85 2.75
C ALA A 81 -7.10 3.36 4.20
N ALA A 82 -8.14 4.12 4.60
CA ALA A 82 -8.31 4.60 5.96
C ALA A 82 -8.37 3.46 6.99
N LYS A 83 -8.98 2.32 6.64
CA LYS A 83 -9.06 1.15 7.52
C LYS A 83 -7.69 0.50 7.71
N LEU A 84 -6.91 0.34 6.64
CA LEU A 84 -5.54 -0.18 6.70
C LEU A 84 -4.63 0.74 7.48
N MET A 85 -4.71 2.06 7.27
CA MET A 85 -3.94 3.04 8.02
C MET A 85 -4.28 3.02 9.52
N LYS A 86 -5.58 2.93 9.88
CA LYS A 86 -5.98 2.75 11.29
C LYS A 86 -5.42 1.46 11.89
N ARG A 87 -5.42 0.36 11.12
CA ARG A 87 -4.80 -0.89 11.54
C ARG A 87 -3.30 -0.71 11.81
N TRP A 88 -2.58 -0.06 10.90
CA TRP A 88 -1.15 0.20 11.05
C TRP A 88 -0.85 0.92 12.36
N PHE A 89 -1.52 2.05 12.64
CA PHE A 89 -1.38 2.79 13.90
C PHE A 89 -1.76 1.98 15.14
N ALA A 90 -2.76 1.10 15.02
CA ALA A 90 -3.18 0.21 16.10
C ALA A 90 -2.20 -0.95 16.35
N GLY A 91 -1.35 -1.27 15.37
CA GLY A 91 -0.41 -2.39 15.40
C GLY A 91 0.65 -2.27 16.49
N VAL A 92 1.17 -3.43 16.91
CA VAL A 92 2.43 -3.52 17.66
C VAL A 92 3.58 -3.18 16.72
N LEU A 93 4.68 -2.65 17.27
CA LEU A 93 5.84 -2.28 16.46
C LEU A 93 6.36 -3.47 15.64
N ASN A 94 6.27 -3.33 14.32
CA ASN A 94 6.79 -4.31 13.36
C ASN A 94 7.27 -3.56 12.13
N TYR A 95 8.49 -3.82 11.70
CA TYR A 95 9.00 -3.31 10.43
C TYR A 95 10.20 -4.09 9.94
N ALA A 96 10.40 -4.06 8.63
CA ALA A 96 11.61 -4.58 8.00
C ALA A 96 12.70 -3.48 7.98
N PRO A 97 13.93 -3.76 8.46
CA PRO A 97 15.04 -2.81 8.33
C PRO A 97 15.49 -2.55 6.89
N THR A 98 15.31 -3.51 5.99
CA THR A 98 15.72 -3.44 4.58
C THR A 98 14.64 -4.01 3.64
N ASP A 99 14.77 -3.74 2.34
CA ASP A 99 13.91 -4.33 1.30
C ASP A 99 14.03 -5.87 1.28
N ASP A 100 15.22 -6.41 1.52
CA ASP A 100 15.46 -7.85 1.59
C ASP A 100 14.76 -8.47 2.82
N ASP A 101 14.82 -7.80 3.97
CA ASP A 101 14.06 -8.20 5.16
C ASP A 101 12.56 -8.14 4.91
N LEU A 102 12.08 -7.13 4.17
CA LEU A 102 10.66 -6.99 3.82
C LEU A 102 10.22 -8.14 2.92
N ALA A 103 11.01 -8.47 1.90
CA ALA A 103 10.76 -9.58 0.99
C ALA A 103 10.79 -10.94 1.73
N ALA A 104 11.68 -11.08 2.72
CA ALA A 104 11.79 -12.26 3.57
C ALA A 104 10.77 -12.28 4.73
N GLU A 105 9.96 -11.22 4.90
CA GLU A 105 9.00 -11.05 6.00
C GLU A 105 9.68 -11.15 7.38
N ILE A 106 10.84 -10.51 7.50
CA ILE A 106 11.68 -10.42 8.71
C ILE A 106 11.54 -9.04 9.35
N ASN A 107 11.35 -9.03 10.66
CA ASN A 107 11.13 -7.81 11.44
C ASN A 107 12.43 -7.21 12.00
N GLN A 108 12.29 -6.10 12.70
CA GLN A 108 13.38 -5.31 13.26
C GLN A 108 14.27 -6.05 14.26
N ASN A 109 13.83 -7.22 14.73
CA ASN A 109 14.56 -8.08 15.66
C ASN A 109 15.18 -9.30 14.96
N GLY A 110 15.19 -9.35 13.62
CA GLY A 110 15.64 -10.50 12.84
C GLY A 110 14.72 -11.72 12.95
N LYS A 111 13.45 -11.53 13.34
CA LYS A 111 12.47 -12.61 13.49
C LYS A 111 11.43 -12.57 12.36
N PRO A 112 10.91 -13.73 11.92
CA PRO A 112 9.77 -13.76 11.01
C PRO A 112 8.56 -13.00 11.56
N TYR A 113 7.79 -12.41 10.67
CA TYR A 113 6.55 -11.73 11.00
C TYR A 113 5.60 -12.67 11.76
N PRO A 114 5.08 -12.27 12.94
CA PRO A 114 4.11 -13.08 13.65
C PRO A 114 2.76 -13.08 12.92
N PRO A 115 1.86 -14.04 13.18
CA PRO A 115 0.56 -14.14 12.51
C PRO A 115 -0.30 -12.86 12.57
N SER A 116 -0.12 -12.02 13.59
CA SER A 116 -0.81 -10.74 13.73
C SER A 116 -0.39 -9.69 12.68
N MET A 117 0.77 -9.87 12.02
CA MET A 117 1.28 -9.02 10.94
C MET A 117 0.80 -9.47 9.55
N TYR A 118 -0.27 -10.26 9.50
CA TYR A 118 -0.97 -10.58 8.28
C TYR A 118 -2.42 -10.10 8.36
N ASP A 119 -2.87 -9.33 7.37
CA ASP A 119 -4.28 -8.98 7.17
C ASP A 119 -4.84 -9.81 6.01
N THR A 120 -5.72 -10.76 6.32
CA THR A 120 -6.39 -11.63 5.33
C THR A 120 -7.86 -11.25 5.11
N THR A 121 -8.29 -10.13 5.68
CA THR A 121 -9.72 -9.81 5.87
C THR A 121 -10.14 -8.48 5.27
N THR A 122 -9.25 -7.50 5.19
CA THR A 122 -9.59 -6.14 4.79
C THR A 122 -9.76 -6.01 3.28
N ILE A 123 -8.83 -6.56 2.48
CA ILE A 123 -8.91 -6.51 1.02
C ILE A 123 -9.70 -7.72 0.51
N LYS A 124 -10.69 -7.44 -0.34
CA LYS A 124 -11.49 -8.47 -1.01
C LYS A 124 -11.36 -8.37 -2.51
N MET A 125 -11.22 -9.51 -3.19
CA MET A 125 -11.12 -9.59 -4.65
C MET A 125 -12.31 -8.94 -5.32
N ASP A 126 -13.53 -9.14 -4.82
CA ASP A 126 -14.73 -8.52 -5.40
C ASP A 126 -14.80 -7.00 -5.18
N TRP A 127 -14.06 -6.44 -4.22
CA TRP A 127 -13.88 -5.00 -4.11
C TRP A 127 -12.82 -4.51 -5.11
N VAL A 128 -11.67 -5.18 -5.19
CA VAL A 128 -10.58 -4.81 -6.12
C VAL A 128 -11.04 -4.87 -7.58
N LEU A 129 -11.83 -5.87 -7.95
CA LEU A 129 -12.29 -6.07 -9.32
C LEU A 129 -13.37 -5.05 -9.76
N ARG A 130 -13.86 -4.18 -8.87
CA ARG A 130 -14.70 -3.03 -9.27
C ARG A 130 -13.91 -1.93 -9.96
N PHE A 131 -12.59 -1.92 -9.78
CA PHE A 131 -11.71 -0.96 -10.42
C PHE A 131 -11.29 -1.51 -11.79
N LYS A 132 -11.76 -0.87 -12.86
CA LYS A 132 -11.53 -1.31 -14.25
C LYS A 132 -10.06 -1.66 -14.55
N ARG A 133 -9.11 -0.83 -14.09
CA ARG A 133 -7.67 -1.08 -14.28
C ARG A 133 -7.17 -2.37 -13.63
N ALA A 134 -7.77 -2.78 -12.52
CA ALA A 134 -7.43 -4.02 -11.84
C ALA A 134 -8.11 -5.20 -12.55
N GLU A 135 -9.40 -5.05 -12.91
CA GLU A 135 -10.14 -6.04 -13.68
C GLU A 135 -9.43 -6.39 -15.01
N GLU A 136 -8.98 -5.39 -15.76
CA GLU A 136 -8.25 -5.59 -17.02
C GLU A 136 -6.98 -6.44 -16.84
N LYS A 137 -6.20 -6.17 -15.79
CA LYS A 137 -4.98 -6.94 -15.47
C LYS A 137 -5.31 -8.35 -15.00
N TYR A 138 -6.35 -8.50 -14.19
CA TYR A 138 -6.87 -9.80 -13.75
C TYR A 138 -7.31 -10.68 -14.93
N LEU A 139 -8.07 -10.11 -15.88
CA LEU A 139 -8.51 -10.81 -17.09
C LEU A 139 -7.33 -11.15 -18.01
N LYS A 140 -6.35 -10.24 -18.14
CA LYS A 140 -5.13 -10.50 -18.92
C LYS A 140 -4.29 -11.63 -18.31
N LEU A 141 -4.21 -11.69 -16.98
CA LEU A 141 -3.54 -12.78 -16.26
C LEU A 141 -4.16 -14.13 -16.65
N LEU A 142 -5.49 -14.24 -16.52
CA LEU A 142 -6.23 -15.49 -16.75
C LEU A 142 -6.30 -15.92 -18.22
N SER A 143 -6.40 -14.97 -19.16
CA SER A 143 -6.60 -15.28 -20.58
C SER A 143 -5.29 -15.53 -21.34
N ASN A 144 -4.17 -15.00 -20.84
CA ASN A 144 -2.90 -15.02 -21.58
C ASN A 144 -1.69 -15.37 -20.69
N GLN A 145 -1.44 -14.60 -19.63
CA GLN A 145 -0.12 -14.65 -18.95
C GLN A 145 0.15 -15.97 -18.23
N ILE A 146 -0.88 -16.66 -17.73
CA ILE A 146 -0.73 -18.00 -17.12
C ILE A 146 -0.33 -19.09 -18.13
N TYR A 147 -0.48 -18.85 -19.43
CA TYR A 147 -0.12 -19.79 -20.50
C TYR A 147 1.26 -19.50 -21.12
N GLY A 148 1.94 -18.42 -20.70
CA GLY A 148 3.26 -18.08 -21.23
C GLY A 148 4.32 -19.11 -20.82
N ASN A 149 5.32 -19.36 -21.69
CA ASN A 149 6.34 -20.40 -21.47
C ASN A 149 7.01 -20.33 -20.09
N LYS A 150 7.41 -19.13 -19.64
CA LYS A 150 7.99 -18.94 -18.30
C LYS A 150 7.05 -19.37 -17.16
N ALA A 151 5.75 -19.08 -17.29
CA ALA A 151 4.77 -19.51 -16.29
C ALA A 151 4.60 -21.03 -16.29
N ILE A 152 4.61 -21.65 -17.48
CA ILE A 152 4.56 -23.11 -17.62
C ILE A 152 5.80 -23.77 -17.04
N ASP A 153 6.98 -23.17 -17.20
CA ASP A 153 8.23 -23.70 -16.64
C ASP A 153 8.22 -23.66 -15.12
N VAL A 154 7.86 -22.52 -14.52
CA VAL A 154 7.71 -22.42 -13.05
C VAL A 154 6.64 -23.38 -12.53
N LEU A 155 5.51 -23.51 -13.24
CA LEU A 155 4.45 -24.42 -12.85
C LEU A 155 4.87 -25.90 -12.97
N ARG A 156 5.74 -26.24 -13.94
CA ARG A 156 6.36 -27.57 -14.03
C ARG A 156 7.20 -27.84 -12.79
N ASP A 157 8.12 -26.93 -12.46
CA ASP A 157 9.03 -27.08 -11.31
C ASP A 157 8.25 -27.25 -9.99
N ILE A 158 7.14 -26.51 -9.83
CA ILE A 158 6.23 -26.63 -8.68
C ILE A 158 5.55 -28.00 -8.62
N LEU A 159 5.17 -28.58 -9.77
CA LEU A 159 4.37 -29.81 -9.83
C LEU A 159 5.20 -31.09 -9.95
N THR A 160 6.45 -31.01 -10.39
CA THR A 160 7.36 -32.17 -10.50
C THR A 160 7.50 -32.96 -9.19
N PRO A 161 7.61 -32.35 -8.00
CA PRO A 161 7.64 -33.08 -6.73
C PRO A 161 6.39 -33.92 -6.46
N TYR A 162 5.28 -33.61 -7.14
CA TYR A 162 4.01 -34.30 -6.99
C TYR A 162 3.79 -35.38 -8.06
N ARG A 163 4.70 -35.58 -9.04
CA ARG A 163 4.50 -36.43 -10.22
C ARG A 163 3.98 -37.86 -9.94
N ASP A 164 4.32 -38.41 -8.78
CA ASP A 164 3.95 -39.76 -8.34
C ASP A 164 2.62 -39.78 -7.54
N ALA A 165 1.96 -38.63 -7.37
CA ALA A 165 0.68 -38.55 -6.69
C ALA A 165 -0.43 -39.23 -7.50
N ILE A 166 -1.09 -40.19 -6.87
CA ILE A 166 -2.07 -41.08 -7.51
C ILE A 166 -3.44 -40.41 -7.67
N SER A 167 -3.76 -39.43 -6.81
CA SER A 167 -5.07 -38.78 -6.78
C SER A 167 -4.99 -37.30 -7.20
N PRO A 168 -6.02 -36.77 -7.88
CA PRO A 168 -6.17 -35.33 -8.05
C PRO A 168 -6.19 -34.62 -6.70
N PHE A 169 -5.66 -33.41 -6.64
CA PHE A 169 -5.59 -32.63 -5.41
C PHE A 169 -5.95 -31.17 -5.62
N ASP A 170 -6.45 -30.58 -4.54
CA ASP A 170 -6.67 -29.15 -4.39
C ASP A 170 -5.49 -28.55 -3.61
N THR A 171 -4.75 -27.64 -4.23
CA THR A 171 -3.55 -27.05 -3.61
C THR A 171 -3.84 -26.29 -2.32
N TRP A 172 -5.03 -25.68 -2.22
CA TRP A 172 -5.43 -24.97 -1.02
C TRP A 172 -5.53 -25.91 0.20
N SER A 173 -6.06 -27.11 -0.02
CA SER A 173 -6.11 -28.18 0.98
C SER A 173 -4.72 -28.71 1.32
N VAL A 174 -3.84 -28.91 0.32
CA VAL A 174 -2.43 -29.28 0.53
C VAL A 174 -1.70 -28.24 1.39
N CYS A 175 -2.00 -26.96 1.20
CA CYS A 175 -1.46 -25.86 1.98
C CYS A 175 -2.16 -25.65 3.34
N ARG A 176 -3.01 -26.57 3.79
CA ARG A 176 -3.76 -26.49 5.06
C ARG A 176 -4.53 -25.19 5.23
N ASN A 177 -5.09 -24.68 4.14
CA ASN A 177 -5.81 -23.41 4.10
C ASN A 177 -4.97 -22.18 4.49
N SER A 178 -3.66 -22.19 4.23
CA SER A 178 -2.77 -21.06 4.51
C SER A 178 -2.36 -20.33 3.23
N MET A 179 -2.64 -19.02 3.20
CA MET A 179 -2.25 -18.17 2.07
C MET A 179 -0.74 -17.99 1.97
N SER A 180 -0.02 -17.93 3.10
CA SER A 180 1.44 -17.80 3.09
C SER A 180 2.10 -19.04 2.52
N ILE A 181 1.61 -20.23 2.87
CA ILE A 181 2.11 -21.50 2.32
C ILE A 181 1.74 -21.61 0.83
N LEU A 182 0.49 -21.27 0.46
CA LEU A 182 0.07 -21.29 -0.95
C LEU A 182 0.95 -20.36 -1.80
N HIS A 183 1.19 -19.14 -1.32
CA HIS A 183 2.01 -18.17 -2.03
C HIS A 183 3.45 -18.63 -2.18
N ARG A 184 4.06 -19.13 -1.09
CA ARG A 184 5.46 -19.56 -1.10
C ARG A 184 5.72 -20.77 -2.00
N HIS A 185 4.78 -21.71 -2.09
CA HIS A 185 5.02 -23.02 -2.71
C HIS A 185 4.32 -23.21 -4.05
N PHE A 186 3.25 -22.47 -4.34
CA PHE A 186 2.41 -22.70 -5.52
C PHE A 186 2.19 -21.45 -6.37
N GLN A 187 2.73 -20.29 -6.01
CA GLN A 187 2.68 -19.12 -6.88
C GLN A 187 3.54 -19.38 -8.13
N PHE A 188 2.93 -19.29 -9.32
CA PHE A 188 3.63 -19.57 -10.58
C PHE A 188 3.60 -18.42 -11.59
N GLN A 189 2.67 -17.47 -11.43
CA GLN A 189 2.57 -16.28 -12.28
C GLN A 189 2.01 -15.11 -11.48
N PHE A 190 2.30 -13.88 -11.92
CA PHE A 190 1.70 -12.67 -11.40
C PHE A 190 1.40 -11.63 -12.51
N ALA A 191 0.58 -10.64 -12.17
CA ALA A 191 0.30 -9.49 -13.00
C ALA A 191 0.26 -8.21 -12.17
N SER A 192 1.11 -7.25 -12.52
CA SER A 192 1.19 -5.96 -11.83
C SER A 192 0.07 -5.00 -12.21
N VAL A 193 -0.45 -4.30 -11.21
CA VAL A 193 -1.51 -3.30 -11.31
C VAL A 193 -1.00 -1.96 -10.78
N GLY A 194 -1.03 -0.96 -11.66
CA GLY A 194 -0.75 0.44 -11.31
C GLY A 194 0.71 0.74 -11.00
N SER A 195 0.93 2.02 -10.68
CA SER A 195 2.13 2.63 -10.12
C SER A 195 1.85 3.04 -8.65
N SER A 196 2.89 3.18 -7.81
CA SER A 196 2.76 3.55 -6.39
C SER A 196 2.06 4.90 -6.20
N LEU A 197 1.65 5.26 -4.98
CA LEU A 197 1.01 6.57 -4.73
C LEU A 197 1.91 7.73 -5.19
N SER A 198 3.20 7.68 -4.88
CA SER A 198 4.15 8.71 -5.30
C SER A 198 4.36 8.69 -6.81
N GLN A 199 4.54 7.52 -7.41
CA GLN A 199 4.63 7.42 -8.87
C GLN A 199 3.36 7.90 -9.58
N LYS A 200 2.17 7.73 -8.98
CA LYS A 200 0.92 8.29 -9.53
C LYS A 200 0.82 9.79 -9.35
N ILE A 201 1.33 10.31 -8.24
CA ILE A 201 1.51 11.76 -8.05
C ILE A 201 2.43 12.28 -9.16
N ASP A 202 3.49 11.56 -9.48
CA ASP A 202 4.46 11.91 -10.52
C ASP A 202 3.85 11.81 -11.92
N ASP A 203 3.25 10.67 -12.27
CA ASP A 203 2.51 10.44 -13.50
C ASP A 203 1.47 11.55 -13.69
N PHE A 204 0.86 12.04 -12.61
CA PHE A 204 -0.11 13.12 -12.65
C PHE A 204 0.51 14.52 -12.83
N ILE A 205 1.65 14.79 -12.18
CA ILE A 205 2.42 16.03 -12.38
C ILE A 205 2.93 16.09 -13.82
N GLU A 206 3.45 14.99 -14.36
CA GLU A 206 3.90 14.86 -15.75
C GLU A 206 2.73 14.88 -16.74
N SER A 207 1.61 14.21 -16.44
CA SER A 207 0.43 14.13 -17.31
C SER A 207 -0.51 15.34 -17.23
N GLN A 208 -0.04 16.48 -16.72
CA GLN A 208 -0.65 17.79 -16.97
C GLN A 208 -0.87 18.12 -18.46
N PHE A 209 -0.44 17.25 -19.38
CA PHE A 209 -0.89 17.27 -20.76
C PHE A 209 -2.01 16.29 -21.16
N GLN A 210 -2.20 15.07 -20.61
CA GLN A 210 -3.41 14.24 -20.90
C GLN A 210 -3.76 13.14 -19.86
N ARG A 211 -4.86 13.36 -19.12
CA ARG A 211 -5.93 12.38 -18.77
C ARG A 211 -5.68 11.16 -17.86
N ASN A 212 -4.80 11.14 -16.85
CA ASN A 212 -4.82 10.05 -15.86
C ASN A 212 -5.11 10.53 -14.43
N GLY A 213 -6.15 9.93 -13.82
CA GLY A 213 -6.68 10.28 -12.51
C GLY A 213 -5.79 9.87 -11.33
N VAL A 214 -6.08 10.49 -10.19
CA VAL A 214 -5.23 10.64 -9.00
C VAL A 214 -5.85 9.75 -7.87
N PRO A 215 -5.20 9.47 -6.72
CA PRO A 215 -5.40 8.23 -5.98
C PRO A 215 -6.84 8.09 -5.49
N ASP A 216 -7.46 7.01 -5.95
CA ASP A 216 -8.70 6.47 -5.40
C ASP A 216 -8.39 5.51 -4.24
N ASP A 217 -9.45 4.96 -3.63
CA ASP A 217 -9.32 4.05 -2.48
C ASP A 217 -8.40 2.84 -2.74
N LEU A 218 -8.43 2.29 -3.97
CA LEU A 218 -7.53 1.19 -4.36
C LEU A 218 -6.06 1.62 -4.33
N THR A 219 -5.76 2.85 -4.76
CA THR A 219 -4.40 3.40 -4.72
C THR A 219 -3.96 3.70 -3.30
N GLY A 220 -4.84 4.30 -2.48
CA GLY A 220 -4.51 4.57 -1.07
C GLY A 220 -4.34 3.29 -0.23
N ALA A 221 -4.99 2.20 -0.62
CA ALA A 221 -4.94 0.92 0.09
C ALA A 221 -3.76 0.04 -0.30
N LEU A 222 -3.40 -0.01 -1.60
CA LEU A 222 -2.45 -0.97 -2.16
C LEU A 222 -1.35 -0.34 -3.04
N GLY A 223 -1.37 0.98 -3.28
CA GLY A 223 -0.42 1.64 -4.17
C GLY A 223 -0.33 0.98 -5.56
N SER A 224 0.81 0.33 -5.80
CA SER A 224 1.04 -0.67 -6.85
C SER A 224 1.06 -2.07 -6.24
N PHE A 225 0.28 -3.00 -6.80
CA PHE A 225 0.21 -4.37 -6.27
C PHE A 225 0.22 -5.39 -7.40
N ASN A 226 0.32 -6.67 -7.04
CA ASN A 226 0.28 -7.78 -7.98
C ASN A 226 -0.93 -8.68 -7.70
N PHE A 227 -1.59 -9.11 -8.77
CA PHE A 227 -2.35 -10.37 -8.72
C PHE A 227 -1.38 -11.53 -8.85
N TYR A 228 -1.55 -12.56 -8.03
CA TYR A 228 -0.80 -13.80 -8.09
C TYR A 228 -1.71 -14.96 -8.46
N ALA A 229 -1.20 -15.88 -9.27
CA ALA A 229 -1.89 -17.12 -9.63
C ALA A 229 -1.17 -18.32 -9.00
N ALA A 230 -1.97 -19.22 -8.45
CA ALA A 230 -1.56 -20.57 -8.02
C ALA A 230 -2.45 -21.61 -8.72
N PRO A 231 -1.95 -22.80 -9.10
CA PRO A 231 -2.84 -23.89 -9.53
C PRO A 231 -3.80 -24.20 -8.38
N ALA A 232 -5.07 -24.48 -8.67
CA ALA A 232 -6.06 -24.89 -7.67
C ALA A 232 -6.36 -26.37 -7.81
N ASP A 233 -6.89 -26.78 -8.97
CA ASP A 233 -7.26 -28.16 -9.26
C ASP A 233 -6.21 -28.82 -10.15
N VAL A 234 -5.44 -29.75 -9.58
CA VAL A 234 -4.38 -30.47 -10.28
C VAL A 234 -4.75 -31.95 -10.40
N LYS A 235 -4.71 -32.48 -11.62
CA LYS A 235 -4.80 -33.91 -11.90
C LYS A 235 -3.50 -34.36 -12.56
N LEU A 236 -2.92 -35.46 -12.09
CA LEU A 236 -1.76 -36.08 -12.71
C LEU A 236 -2.17 -37.29 -13.52
N GLU A 237 -1.73 -37.34 -14.77
CA GLU A 237 -1.89 -38.45 -15.70
C GLU A 237 -0.59 -39.27 -15.72
N TYR A 238 -0.42 -40.17 -14.74
CA TYR A 238 0.80 -40.97 -14.52
C TYR A 238 1.33 -41.64 -15.79
N ILE A 239 0.45 -42.29 -16.57
CA ILE A 239 0.83 -43.00 -17.82
C ILE A 239 1.45 -42.05 -18.85
N LYS A 240 1.00 -40.80 -18.91
CA LYS A 240 1.50 -39.80 -19.87
C LYS A 240 2.62 -38.93 -19.30
N GLY A 241 2.88 -39.01 -17.99
CA GLY A 241 3.76 -38.07 -17.30
C GLY A 241 3.26 -36.62 -17.41
N GLU A 242 1.94 -36.41 -17.38
CA GLU A 242 1.34 -35.07 -17.57
C GLU A 242 0.60 -34.57 -16.32
N ALA A 243 0.80 -33.31 -15.96
CA ALA A 243 -0.08 -32.58 -15.06
C ALA A 243 -1.12 -31.78 -15.84
N VAL A 244 -2.36 -31.83 -15.37
CA VAL A 244 -3.49 -31.06 -15.90
C VAL A 244 -4.02 -30.14 -14.81
N VAL A 245 -3.81 -28.85 -14.98
CA VAL A 245 -4.36 -27.81 -14.12
C VAL A 245 -5.65 -27.29 -14.73
N SER A 246 -6.75 -27.53 -14.04
CA SER A 246 -8.09 -27.25 -14.57
C SER A 246 -8.76 -26.01 -13.96
N SER A 247 -8.23 -25.55 -12.83
CA SER A 247 -8.61 -24.29 -12.19
C SER A 247 -7.38 -23.65 -11.55
N VAL A 248 -7.39 -22.32 -11.42
CA VAL A 248 -6.37 -21.55 -10.68
C VAL A 248 -7.02 -20.74 -9.56
N SER A 249 -6.26 -20.47 -8.50
CA SER A 249 -6.61 -19.50 -7.48
C SER A 249 -5.87 -18.19 -7.76
N VAL A 250 -6.62 -17.09 -7.88
CA VAL A 250 -6.06 -15.74 -8.03
C VAL A 250 -6.30 -14.94 -6.75
N TYR A 251 -5.28 -14.26 -6.27
CA TYR A 251 -5.30 -13.49 -5.03
C TYR A 251 -4.29 -12.34 -5.10
N ILE A 252 -4.28 -11.47 -4.11
CA ILE A 252 -3.31 -10.39 -3.95
C ILE A 252 -2.47 -10.68 -2.72
N LYS A 253 -1.18 -10.40 -2.83
CA LYS A 253 -0.26 -10.21 -1.71
C LYS A 253 0.35 -8.82 -1.85
N ASP A 254 0.41 -8.08 -0.76
CA ASP A 254 1.05 -6.75 -0.77
C ASP A 254 1.64 -6.44 0.61
N SER A 255 2.64 -5.56 0.67
CA SER A 255 3.13 -5.04 1.94
C SER A 255 2.52 -3.67 2.22
N TYR A 256 2.00 -3.50 3.43
CA TYR A 256 1.58 -2.19 3.94
C TYR A 256 2.64 -1.72 4.93
N ASP A 257 3.65 -1.04 4.39
CA ASP A 257 4.84 -0.64 5.12
C ASP A 257 5.26 0.79 4.78
N PHE A 258 6.10 1.34 5.63
CA PHE A 258 6.74 2.64 5.45
C PHE A 258 8.25 2.47 5.52
N THR A 259 8.79 1.51 4.76
CA THR A 259 10.22 1.26 4.64
C THR A 259 10.78 2.08 3.49
N ASP A 260 11.82 2.87 3.79
CA ASP A 260 12.59 3.59 2.78
C ASP A 260 13.83 2.79 2.41
N LYS A 261 14.28 2.95 1.16
CA LYS A 261 15.56 2.39 0.72
C LYS A 261 16.72 3.02 1.49
N PRO A 262 17.67 2.24 2.01
CA PRO A 262 18.83 2.78 2.70
C PRO A 262 19.55 3.84 1.86
N GLY A 263 19.80 5.02 2.45
CA GLY A 263 20.47 6.14 1.78
C GLY A 263 19.61 6.93 0.78
N SER A 264 18.31 6.62 0.66
CA SER A 264 17.38 7.40 -0.18
C SER A 264 16.60 8.43 0.64
N VAL A 265 16.17 9.51 -0.02
CA VAL A 265 15.18 10.45 0.50
C VAL A 265 13.89 9.69 0.78
N SER A 266 13.30 9.96 1.94
CA SER A 266 12.06 9.31 2.36
C SER A 266 10.93 9.60 1.37
N GLN A 267 10.16 8.57 1.01
CA GLN A 267 9.11 8.70 0.02
C GLN A 267 8.05 9.72 0.46
N TYR A 268 7.79 10.71 -0.40
CA TYR A 268 6.75 11.72 -0.17
C TYR A 268 5.35 11.18 -0.48
N LEU A 269 4.42 11.35 0.47
CA LEU A 269 3.07 10.78 0.46
C LEU A 269 1.96 11.84 0.31
N GLY A 270 2.32 13.09 0.03
CA GLY A 270 1.38 14.22 -0.07
C GLY A 270 1.52 15.22 1.09
N HIS A 271 0.84 16.35 0.95
CA HIS A 271 0.61 17.27 2.07
C HIS A 271 -0.75 16.97 2.68
N TRP A 272 -0.79 16.62 3.96
CA TRP A 272 -1.99 16.18 4.66
C TRP A 272 -2.49 17.19 5.68
N SER A 273 -3.81 17.28 5.82
CA SER A 273 -4.46 17.99 6.91
C SER A 273 -5.68 17.21 7.39
N SER A 274 -6.34 17.68 8.44
CA SER A 274 -7.62 17.12 8.90
C SER A 274 -8.76 17.26 7.87
N LYS A 275 -8.56 18.03 6.79
CA LYS A 275 -9.53 18.21 5.71
C LYS A 275 -9.28 17.35 4.49
N GLY A 276 -8.14 16.64 4.41
CA GLY A 276 -7.81 15.86 3.24
C GLY A 276 -6.32 15.84 2.91
N VAL A 277 -6.02 15.51 1.67
CA VAL A 277 -4.65 15.51 1.12
C VAL A 277 -4.59 16.41 -0.10
N ILE A 278 -3.46 17.10 -0.24
CA ILE A 278 -3.10 17.82 -1.46
C ILE A 278 -1.71 17.41 -1.93
N VAL A 279 -1.41 17.68 -3.19
CA VAL A 279 -0.11 17.44 -3.77
C VAL A 279 0.53 18.77 -4.16
N VAL A 280 1.71 19.03 -3.62
CA VAL A 280 2.58 20.14 -4.03
C VAL A 280 3.62 19.61 -5.02
N PRO A 281 3.62 20.06 -6.30
CA PRO A 281 4.44 19.45 -7.36
C PRO A 281 5.94 19.46 -7.10
N TYR A 282 6.44 20.55 -6.52
CA TYR A 282 7.86 20.69 -6.18
C TYR A 282 8.36 19.56 -5.28
N ASN A 283 7.62 19.24 -4.21
CA ASN A 283 8.00 18.19 -3.27
C ASN A 283 7.92 16.79 -3.88
N GLY A 284 6.98 16.55 -4.80
CA GLY A 284 6.94 15.31 -5.59
C GLY A 284 8.21 15.15 -6.43
N LEU A 285 8.54 16.17 -7.22
CA LEU A 285 9.71 16.15 -8.12
C LEU A 285 11.04 16.02 -7.36
N VAL A 286 11.23 16.74 -6.26
CA VAL A 286 12.49 16.67 -5.50
C VAL A 286 12.67 15.31 -4.83
N GLY A 287 11.59 14.69 -4.35
CA GLY A 287 11.64 13.33 -3.81
C GLY A 287 12.22 12.32 -4.80
N GLN A 288 11.92 12.48 -6.09
CA GLN A 288 12.46 11.62 -7.15
C GLN A 288 13.94 11.82 -7.44
N LEU A 289 14.42 13.07 -7.41
CA LEU A 289 15.82 13.37 -7.70
C LEU A 289 16.78 12.73 -6.68
N ASN A 290 16.26 12.28 -5.54
CA ASN A 290 17.03 11.70 -4.44
C ASN A 290 18.22 12.59 -4.04
N VAL A 291 18.00 13.91 -4.08
CA VAL A 291 18.98 14.93 -3.70
C VAL A 291 18.49 15.56 -2.38
N PRO A 292 18.97 15.09 -1.21
CA PRO A 292 18.48 15.56 0.09
C PRO A 292 18.59 17.08 0.28
N SER A 293 19.62 17.71 -0.31
CA SER A 293 19.87 19.16 -0.19
C SER A 293 18.82 20.03 -0.89
N LEU A 294 18.02 19.49 -1.79
CA LEU A 294 16.95 20.21 -2.47
C LEU A 294 15.60 20.04 -1.76
N TYR A 295 15.52 19.15 -0.77
CA TYR A 295 14.24 18.82 -0.13
C TYR A 295 13.87 19.84 0.95
N LEU A 296 12.75 20.53 0.75
CA LEU A 296 12.20 21.50 1.70
C LEU A 296 10.83 21.01 2.21
N PRO A 297 10.75 20.40 3.41
CA PRO A 297 9.48 20.00 4.03
C PRO A 297 8.79 21.22 4.64
N TYR A 298 8.18 22.07 3.81
CA TYR A 298 7.40 23.22 4.29
C TYR A 298 5.91 22.91 4.27
N PRO A 299 5.17 23.20 5.35
CA PRO A 299 3.71 23.20 5.30
C PRO A 299 3.18 24.30 4.38
N VAL A 300 1.99 24.09 3.85
CA VAL A 300 1.30 25.06 2.99
C VAL A 300 -0.08 25.39 3.55
N ALA A 301 -0.46 26.65 3.51
CA ALA A 301 -1.77 27.12 3.95
C ALA A 301 -2.72 27.37 2.77
N ARG A 302 -3.98 27.02 2.99
CA ARG A 302 -5.13 27.31 2.12
C ARG A 302 -6.17 28.12 2.89
N GLY A 303 -6.23 29.42 2.63
CA GLY A 303 -7.10 30.35 3.37
C GLY A 303 -6.52 30.74 4.74
N ASP A 304 -7.40 31.07 5.70
CA ASP A 304 -6.96 31.52 7.03
C ASP A 304 -6.26 30.38 7.80
N MET A 305 -4.99 30.58 8.13
CA MET A 305 -4.13 29.65 8.88
C MET A 305 -4.62 29.36 10.29
N ARG A 306 -5.43 30.25 10.88
CA ARG A 306 -6.00 30.08 12.22
C ARG A 306 -7.11 29.03 12.25
N VAL A 307 -7.65 28.67 11.09
CA VAL A 307 -8.70 27.65 10.96
C VAL A 307 -8.05 26.26 10.90
N LYS A 308 -8.42 25.38 11.83
CA LYS A 308 -7.93 23.99 11.86
C LYS A 308 -8.15 23.31 10.49
N GLY A 309 -7.10 22.66 9.99
CA GLY A 309 -7.12 21.92 8.71
C GLY A 309 -6.87 22.75 7.46
N ASN A 310 -6.68 24.08 7.59
CA ASN A 310 -6.25 24.91 6.47
C ASN A 310 -4.73 24.84 6.21
N ILE A 311 -3.95 24.31 7.14
CA ILE A 311 -2.53 24.02 6.94
C ILE A 311 -2.39 22.54 6.58
N TYR A 312 -1.70 22.28 5.48
CA TYR A 312 -1.37 20.94 4.98
C TYR A 312 0.13 20.71 5.14
N TYR A 313 0.49 19.58 5.72
CA TYR A 313 1.85 19.25 6.12
C TYR A 313 2.42 18.15 5.22
N PRO A 314 3.65 18.28 4.70
CA PRO A 314 4.27 17.22 3.91
C PRO A 314 4.51 15.97 4.77
N VAL A 315 3.97 14.82 4.35
CA VAL A 315 4.10 13.54 5.05
C VAL A 315 4.95 12.58 4.23
N HIS A 316 5.78 11.79 4.91
CA HIS A 316 6.67 10.79 4.34
C HIS A 316 6.60 9.46 5.09
N ASN A 317 7.18 8.42 4.49
CA ASN A 317 7.43 7.15 5.17
C ASN A 317 8.18 7.34 6.51
N SER A 318 9.18 8.21 6.53
CA SER A 318 9.98 8.48 7.74
C SER A 318 9.18 9.12 8.87
N ASP A 319 8.10 9.86 8.58
CA ASP A 319 7.21 10.41 9.62
C ASP A 319 6.44 9.27 10.33
N PHE A 320 5.98 8.27 9.58
CA PHE A 320 5.40 7.05 10.15
C PHE A 320 6.45 6.29 10.97
N ARG A 321 7.66 6.10 10.45
CA ARG A 321 8.74 5.41 11.18
C ARG A 321 9.11 6.12 12.48
N GLN A 322 9.23 7.45 12.46
CA GLN A 322 9.48 8.25 13.66
C GLN A 322 8.36 8.10 14.68
N TRP A 323 7.10 8.20 14.24
CA TRP A 323 5.95 7.95 15.11
C TRP A 323 6.00 6.54 15.70
N ALA A 324 6.36 5.55 14.89
CA ALA A 324 6.41 4.15 15.31
C ALA A 324 7.45 3.90 16.41
N ILE A 325 8.67 4.42 16.21
CA ILE A 325 9.76 4.33 17.18
C ILE A 325 9.41 5.08 18.46
N LYS A 326 8.84 6.29 18.36
CA LYS A 326 8.45 7.10 19.52
C LYS A 326 7.42 6.39 20.40
N HIS A 327 6.43 5.73 19.80
CA HIS A 327 5.33 5.11 20.54
C HIS A 327 5.50 3.62 20.77
N GLN A 328 6.54 3.01 20.21
CA GLN A 328 6.73 1.56 20.17
C GLN A 328 5.50 0.83 19.60
N ARG A 329 4.93 1.42 18.55
CA ARG A 329 3.70 1.00 17.86
C ARG A 329 3.81 1.30 16.37
N GLY A 330 2.77 1.06 15.59
CA GLY A 330 2.89 1.23 14.14
C GLY A 330 3.55 -0.02 13.57
N GLY A 331 2.72 -0.94 13.10
CA GLY A 331 3.18 -2.24 12.63
C GLY A 331 2.96 -2.36 11.15
N ASP A 332 4.04 -2.44 10.39
CA ASP A 332 4.01 -2.87 8.99
C ASP A 332 3.45 -4.28 8.93
N PHE A 333 2.65 -4.60 7.93
CA PHE A 333 2.01 -5.90 7.81
C PHE A 333 1.84 -6.33 6.35
N ILE A 334 1.69 -7.63 6.14
CA ILE A 334 1.39 -8.21 4.83
C ILE A 334 -0.12 -8.29 4.66
N ILE A 335 -0.60 -7.78 3.54
CA ILE A 335 -1.98 -7.93 3.09
C ILE A 335 -2.06 -9.18 2.23
N PHE A 336 -3.08 -9.99 2.49
CA PHE A 336 -3.60 -10.98 1.55
C PHE A 336 -5.08 -10.71 1.29
N SER A 337 -5.49 -10.73 0.03
CA SER A 337 -6.91 -10.79 -0.29
C SER A 337 -7.48 -12.18 0.01
N ASP A 338 -8.80 -12.33 -0.03
CA ASP A 338 -9.38 -13.66 -0.30
C ASP A 338 -8.94 -14.18 -1.69
N ARG A 339 -9.01 -15.50 -1.89
CA ARG A 339 -8.73 -16.09 -3.21
C ARG A 339 -9.99 -16.20 -4.03
N LYS A 340 -9.88 -15.89 -5.32
CA LYS A 340 -10.89 -16.19 -6.33
C LYS A 340 -10.46 -17.43 -7.12
N ARG A 341 -11.16 -18.55 -6.90
CA ARG A 341 -10.94 -19.79 -7.65
C ARG A 341 -11.63 -19.68 -9.02
N CYS A 342 -10.88 -19.92 -10.08
CA CYS A 342 -11.28 -19.68 -11.46
C CYS A 342 -11.11 -20.95 -12.27
N ARG A 343 -12.21 -21.49 -12.82
CA ARG A 343 -12.15 -22.60 -13.77
C ARG A 343 -11.54 -22.11 -15.08
N LEU A 344 -10.53 -22.81 -15.59
CA LEU A 344 -9.92 -22.47 -16.86
C LEU A 344 -10.78 -23.00 -18.02
N ARG A 345 -11.01 -22.15 -19.02
CA ARG A 345 -11.65 -22.57 -20.28
C ARG A 345 -10.80 -23.61 -21.00
N THR A 346 -9.49 -23.40 -21.01
CA THR A 346 -8.49 -24.32 -21.56
C THR A 346 -7.60 -24.78 -20.40
N PRO A 347 -7.71 -26.03 -19.94
CA PRO A 347 -6.81 -26.55 -18.91
C PRO A 347 -5.35 -26.42 -19.34
N ILE A 348 -4.48 -26.05 -18.41
CA ILE A 348 -3.04 -26.04 -18.64
C ILE A 348 -2.55 -27.48 -18.55
N ARG A 349 -1.86 -27.96 -19.60
CA ARG A 349 -1.26 -29.29 -19.65
C ARG A 349 0.25 -29.16 -19.67
N ILE A 350 0.92 -29.91 -18.80
CA ILE A 350 2.36 -29.80 -18.58
C ILE A 350 2.94 -31.20 -18.51
N LYS A 351 4.00 -31.48 -19.27
CA LYS A 351 4.80 -32.69 -19.07
C LYS A 351 5.71 -32.50 -17.87
N LEU A 352 5.69 -33.45 -16.94
CA LEU A 352 6.45 -33.46 -15.68
C LEU A 352 7.74 -34.28 -15.79
#